data_AF-A0A7J0CT88-F1
#
_entry.id   AF-A0A7J0CT88-F1
#
_cell.length_a   1.000
_cell.length_b   1.000
_cell.length_c   1.000
_cell.angle_alpha   90.00
_cell.angle_beta   90.00
_cell.angle_gamma   90.00
#
_symmetry.space_group_name_H-M   'P 1'
#
loop_
_entity.id
_entity.type
_entity.pdbx_description
1 polymer ?
#
loop_
_entity_poly.entity_id
_entity_poly.type
_entity_poly.pdbx_seq_one_letter_code
_entity_poly.pdbx_strand_id
1 'polypeptide(L)'
;MALADHRRAMWVREDLRLSGASDADYQAARTASHNTRSALTAPLTTLAILAPDLAGVAQGAAGATYALRNTENRELLDCYREAAIEAADDLVRAAA
;
A
#
# COMPACT_ATOMS: atom_id res chain seq x y z
N MET A 1 7.78 -3.53 7.30
CA MET A 1 7.13 -2.25 7.67
C MET A 1 5.72 -2.29 7.11
N ALA A 2 4.71 -1.89 7.89
CA ALA A 2 3.30 -2.08 7.52
C ALA A 2 2.93 -1.54 6.11
N LEU A 3 3.54 -0.42 5.67
CA LEU A 3 3.36 0.10 4.31
C LEU A 3 3.88 -0.85 3.22
N ALA A 4 5.05 -1.46 3.43
CA ALA A 4 5.61 -2.42 2.49
C ALA A 4 4.77 -3.71 2.41
N ASP A 5 4.25 -4.16 3.56
CA ASP A 5 3.39 -5.34 3.63
C ASP A 5 2.05 -5.09 2.91
N HIS A 6 1.46 -3.91 3.13
CA HIS A 6 0.24 -3.52 2.43
C HIS A 6 0.44 -3.34 0.92
N ARG A 7 1.52 -2.66 0.51
CA ARG A 7 1.89 -2.51 -0.91
C ARG A 7 2.01 -3.86 -1.61
N ARG A 8 2.72 -4.81 -0.97
CA ARG A 8 2.88 -6.17 -1.51
C ARG A 8 1.52 -6.87 -1.65
N ALA A 9 0.67 -6.81 -0.62
CA ALA A 9 -0.65 -7.43 -0.66
C ALA A 9 -1.55 -6.80 -1.73
N MET A 10 -1.48 -5.48 -1.92
CA MET A 10 -2.26 -4.77 -2.94
C MET A 10 -1.78 -5.13 -4.35
N TRP A 11 -0.46 -5.19 -4.57
CA TRP A 11 0.11 -5.58 -5.86
C TRP A 11 -0.31 -7.01 -6.24
N VAL A 12 -0.18 -7.97 -5.33
CA VAL A 12 -0.58 -9.37 -5.59
C VAL A 12 -2.07 -9.47 -5.95
N ARG A 13 -2.92 -8.77 -5.20
CA ARG A 13 -4.36 -8.74 -5.48
C ARG A 13 -4.68 -8.23 -6.88
N GLU A 14 -4.04 -7.15 -7.30
CA GLU A 14 -4.33 -6.50 -8.58
C GLU A 14 -3.67 -7.24 -9.75
N ASP A 15 -2.50 -7.87 -9.55
CA ASP A 15 -1.88 -8.77 -10.52
C ASP A 15 -2.78 -9.99 -10.80
N LEU A 16 -3.37 -10.60 -9.77
CA LEU A 16 -4.35 -11.68 -9.91
C LEU A 16 -5.62 -11.23 -10.65
N ARG A 17 -6.10 -10.00 -10.39
CA ARG A 17 -7.25 -9.43 -11.11
C ARG A 17 -6.94 -9.21 -12.59
N LEU A 18 -5.77 -8.68 -12.91
CA LEU A 18 -5.35 -8.35 -14.27
C LEU A 18 -5.01 -9.60 -15.09
N SER A 19 -4.46 -10.64 -14.45
CA SER A 19 -4.14 -11.92 -15.11
C SER A 19 -5.36 -12.82 -15.32
N GLY A 20 -6.52 -12.47 -14.76
CA GLY A 20 -7.72 -13.32 -14.82
C GLY A 20 -7.57 -14.61 -14.03
N ALA A 21 -6.85 -14.56 -12.90
CA ALA A 21 -6.70 -15.70 -12.00
C ALA A 21 -8.05 -16.19 -11.43
N SER A 22 -8.03 -17.34 -10.76
CA SER A 22 -9.25 -17.91 -10.19
C SER A 22 -9.89 -16.95 -9.16
N ASP A 23 -11.23 -16.97 -9.05
CA ASP A 23 -11.93 -16.16 -8.04
C ASP A 23 -11.46 -16.52 -6.63
N ALA A 24 -11.18 -17.80 -6.36
CA ALA A 24 -10.66 -18.24 -5.06
C ALA A 24 -9.33 -17.57 -4.70
N ASP A 25 -8.38 -17.51 -5.64
CA ASP A 25 -7.09 -16.85 -5.43
C ASP A 25 -7.26 -15.34 -5.24
N TYR A 26 -8.13 -14.71 -6.04
CA TYR A 26 -8.43 -13.30 -5.91
C TYR A 26 -9.09 -12.96 -4.56
N GLN A 27 -10.04 -13.76 -4.07
CA GLN A 27 -10.68 -13.54 -2.78
C GLN A 27 -9.70 -13.75 -1.60
N ALA A 28 -8.79 -14.72 -1.71
CA ALA A 28 -7.72 -14.90 -0.73
C ALA A 28 -6.80 -13.66 -0.67
N ALA A 29 -6.35 -13.17 -1.83
CA ALA A 29 -5.52 -11.97 -1.91
C ALA A 29 -6.28 -10.71 -1.45
N ARG A 30 -7.58 -10.60 -1.74
CA ARG A 30 -8.45 -9.53 -1.24
C ARG A 30 -8.51 -9.54 0.29
N THR A 31 -8.68 -10.71 0.90
CA THR A 31 -8.66 -10.86 2.36
C THR A 31 -7.31 -10.46 2.95
N ALA A 32 -6.20 -10.90 2.36
CA ALA A 32 -4.86 -10.49 2.79
C ALA A 32 -4.64 -8.97 2.69
N SER A 33 -5.10 -8.33 1.62
CA SER A 33 -5.04 -6.87 1.45
C SER A 33 -5.87 -6.12 2.51
N HIS A 34 -7.01 -6.68 2.94
CA HIS A 34 -7.80 -6.11 4.03
C HIS A 34 -7.11 -6.25 5.39
N ASN A 35 -6.48 -7.39 5.67
CA ASN A 35 -5.76 -7.62 6.93
C ASN A 35 -4.58 -6.65 7.07
N THR A 36 -3.78 -6.49 6.02
CA THR A 36 -2.66 -5.54 6.01
C THR A 36 -3.12 -4.09 6.09
N ARG A 37 -4.25 -3.74 5.46
CA ARG A 37 -4.89 -2.41 5.63
C ARG A 37 -5.24 -2.15 7.09
N SER A 38 -5.86 -3.12 7.76
CA SER A 38 -6.21 -2.99 9.18
C SER A 38 -4.96 -2.79 10.04
N ALA A 39 -3.86 -3.45 9.69
CA ALA A 39 -2.57 -3.30 10.38
C ALA A 39 -1.91 -1.92 10.18
N LEU A 40 -2.26 -1.16 9.14
CA LEU A 40 -1.77 0.21 8.92
C LEU A 40 -2.40 1.24 9.84
N THR A 41 -3.65 1.03 10.28
CA THR A 41 -4.43 2.04 11.00
C THR A 41 -3.76 2.44 12.31
N ALA A 42 -3.32 1.47 13.13
CA ALA A 42 -2.72 1.78 14.43
C ALA A 42 -1.37 2.53 14.28
N PRO A 43 -0.41 2.08 13.44
CA PRO A 43 0.82 2.83 13.20
C PRO A 43 0.59 4.25 12.66
N LEU A 44 -0.32 4.45 11.71
CA LEU A 44 -0.62 5.78 11.17
C LEU A 44 -1.24 6.70 12.23
N THR A 45 -2.13 6.17 13.06
CA THR A 45 -2.73 6.91 14.19
C THR A 45 -1.65 7.30 15.20
N THR A 46 -0.80 6.35 15.59
CA THR A 46 0.31 6.59 16.52
C THR A 46 1.27 7.65 15.99
N LEU A 47 1.65 7.58 14.72
CA LEU A 47 2.52 8.56 14.09
C LEU A 47 1.87 9.95 14.08
N ALA A 48 0.58 10.06 13.73
CA ALA A 48 -0.12 11.34 13.73
C ALA A 48 -0.20 11.99 15.12
N ILE A 49 -0.26 11.18 16.18
CA ILE A 49 -0.27 11.66 17.58
C ILE A 49 1.13 12.08 18.03
N LEU A 50 2.15 11.27 17.74
CA LEU A 50 3.51 11.45 18.28
C LEU A 50 4.39 12.37 17.45
N ALA A 51 4.14 12.46 16.14
CA ALA A 51 4.93 13.21 15.17
C ALA A 51 3.99 13.86 14.12
N PRO A 52 3.18 14.86 14.51
CA PRO A 52 2.19 15.46 13.63
C PRO A 52 2.79 16.08 12.36
N ASP A 53 4.03 16.59 12.42
CA ASP A 53 4.74 17.15 11.26
C ASP A 53 5.03 16.08 10.19
N LEU A 54 5.09 14.80 10.56
CA LEU A 54 5.25 13.67 9.64
C LEU A 54 3.91 13.13 9.12
N ALA A 55 2.77 13.57 9.65
CA ALA A 55 1.47 13.00 9.32
C ALA A 55 1.14 13.12 7.83
N GLY A 56 1.49 14.26 7.21
CA GLY A 56 1.27 14.49 5.78
C GLY A 56 2.04 13.50 4.90
N VAL A 57 3.35 13.32 5.16
CA VAL A 57 4.18 12.37 4.38
C VAL A 57 3.78 10.92 4.66
N ALA A 58 3.39 10.58 5.88
CA ALA A 58 2.88 9.25 6.23
C ALA A 58 1.56 8.92 5.52
N GLN A 59 0.63 9.89 5.45
CA GLN A 59 -0.60 9.76 4.68
C GLN A 59 -0.33 9.67 3.18
N GLY A 60 0.63 10.43 2.66
CA GLY A 60 1.08 10.34 1.27
C GLY A 60 1.60 8.93 0.92
N ALA A 61 2.46 8.36 1.77
CA ALA A 61 2.95 7.00 1.59
C ALA A 61 1.82 5.95 1.62
N ALA A 62 0.86 6.09 2.54
CA ALA A 62 -0.33 5.23 2.56
C ALA A 62 -1.19 5.43 1.30
N GLY A 63 -1.42 6.67 0.87
CA GLY A 63 -2.15 7.02 -0.35
C GLY A 63 -1.55 6.39 -1.60
N ALA A 64 -0.22 6.43 -1.74
CA ALA A 64 0.49 5.78 -2.83
C ALA A 64 0.24 4.26 -2.87
N THR A 65 0.16 3.59 -1.71
CA THR A 65 -0.20 2.16 -1.69
C THR A 65 -1.65 1.89 -2.14
N TYR A 66 -2.58 2.82 -1.88
CA TYR A 66 -3.96 2.70 -2.34
C TYR A 66 -4.12 2.98 -3.83
N ALA A 67 -3.22 3.75 -4.44
CA ALA A 67 -3.23 4.06 -5.88
C ALA A 67 -3.05 2.80 -6.76
N LEU A 68 -2.46 1.72 -6.22
CA LEU A 68 -2.35 0.43 -6.94
C LEU A 68 -3.73 -0.19 -7.22
N ARG A 69 -4.76 0.15 -6.44
CA ARG A 69 -6.08 -0.50 -6.51
C ARG A 69 -6.81 -0.15 -7.80
N ASN A 70 -7.39 -1.15 -8.45
CA ASN A 70 -8.17 -1.02 -9.69
C ASN A 70 -7.36 -0.47 -10.88
N THR A 71 -6.04 -0.64 -10.88
CA THR A 71 -5.19 -0.16 -11.98
C THR A 71 -5.55 -0.84 -13.31
N GLU A 72 -5.50 -0.12 -14.42
CA GLU A 72 -6.02 -0.57 -15.71
C GLU A 72 -5.22 -1.73 -16.30
N ASN A 73 -3.91 -1.75 -16.09
CA ASN A 73 -2.99 -2.72 -16.66
C ASN A 73 -1.75 -2.94 -15.77
N ARG A 74 -0.92 -3.90 -16.16
CA ARG A 74 0.24 -4.32 -15.38
C ARG A 74 1.35 -3.26 -15.35
N GLU A 75 1.53 -2.52 -16.45
CA GLU A 75 2.53 -1.45 -16.53
C GLU A 75 2.25 -0.33 -15.53
N LEU A 76 1.00 0.13 -15.47
CA LEU A 76 0.57 1.11 -14.49
C LEU A 76 0.62 0.55 -13.05
N LEU A 77 0.34 -0.75 -12.86
CA LEU A 77 0.43 -1.38 -11.54
C LEU A 77 1.88 -1.37 -11.01
N ASP A 78 2.85 -1.66 -11.88
CA ASP A 78 4.27 -1.59 -11.55
C ASP A 78 4.73 -0.14 -11.35
N CYS A 79 4.27 0.80 -12.18
CA CYS A 79 4.52 2.24 -12.00
C CYS A 79 4.03 2.75 -10.63
N TYR A 80 2.80 2.42 -10.23
CA TYR A 80 2.27 2.83 -8.92
C TYR A 80 2.96 2.11 -7.77
N ARG A 81 3.43 0.87 -7.98
CA ARG A 81 4.24 0.16 -7.00
C ARG A 81 5.56 0.88 -6.73
N GLU A 82 6.24 1.37 -7.76
CA GLU A 82 7.48 2.16 -7.65
C GLU A 82 7.21 3.48 -6.92
N ALA A 83 6.17 4.22 -7.31
CA ALA A 83 5.77 5.44 -6.60
C ALA A 83 5.46 5.19 -5.10
N ALA A 84 4.87 4.05 -4.76
CA ALA A 84 4.63 3.63 -3.37
C ALA A 84 5.89 3.14 -2.63
N ILE A 85 6.97 2.81 -3.34
CA ILE A 85 8.30 2.59 -2.75
C ILE A 85 8.91 3.95 -2.43
N GLU A 86 8.96 4.85 -3.41
CA GLU A 86 9.54 6.18 -3.25
C GLU A 86 8.87 6.97 -2.12
N ALA A 87 7.53 6.98 -2.05
CA ALA A 87 6.81 7.67 -0.98
C ALA A 87 7.07 7.09 0.42
N ALA A 88 7.34 5.77 0.51
CA ALA A 88 7.75 5.15 1.77
C ALA A 88 9.18 5.53 2.15
N ASP A 89 10.08 5.65 1.18
CA ASP A 89 11.45 6.11 1.39
C ASP A 89 11.51 7.59 1.74
N ASP A 90 10.62 8.42 1.19
CA ASP A 90 10.42 9.83 1.60
C ASP A 90 10.01 9.94 3.07
N LEU A 91 9.07 9.09 3.52
CA LEU A 91 8.68 9.04 4.93
C LEU A 91 9.88 8.68 5.83
N VAL A 92 10.67 7.68 5.44
CA VAL A 92 11.87 7.29 6.20
C VAL A 92 12.89 8.42 6.23
N ARG A 93 13.12 9.10 5.11
CA ARG A 93 14.03 10.26 5.04
C ARG A 93 13.56 11.44 5.87
N ALA A 94 12.25 11.71 5.91
CA ALA A 94 11.69 12.79 6.74
C ALA A 94 11.77 12.49 8.25
N ALA A 95 11.83 11.21 8.63
CA ALA A 95 11.92 10.77 10.02
C ALA A 95 13.36 10.59 10.53
N ALA A 96 14.37 10.75 9.67
CA ALA A 96 15.79 10.59 9.98
C ALA A 96 16.44 11.92 10.39
#